data_AF-X1IYU2-F1
#
_entry.id   AF-X1IYU2-F1
#
_cell.length_a   1.000
_cell.length_b   1.000
_cell.length_c   1.000
_cell.angle_alpha   90.00
_cell.angle_beta   90.00
_cell.angle_gamma   90.00
#
_symmetry.space_group_name_H-M   'P 1'
#
loop_
_entity.id
_entity.type
_entity.pdbx_description
1 polymer ?
#
loop_
_entity_poly.entity_id
_entity_poly.type
_entity_poly.pdbx_seq_one_letter_code
_entity_poly.pdbx_strand_id
1 'polypeptide(L)' 'MLIVDEAFDKLDQSGIERMIHLLIQQSNDDVLVISHDPSLMDAFEDVIMVEKENALSRIVD' A
#
# COMPACT_ATOMS: atom_id res chain seq x y z
N MET A 1 3.14 14.69 -3.21
CA MET A 1 2.37 13.44 -3.31
C MET A 1 3.11 12.43 -4.16
N LEU A 2 3.46 11.29 -3.58
CA LEU A 2 4.10 10.15 -4.22
C LEU A 2 3.08 9.02 -4.38
N ILE A 3 2.97 8.43 -5.56
CA ILE A 3 2.14 7.25 -5.81
C ILE A 3 3.06 6.07 -6.08
N VAL A 4 2.81 4.97 -5.38
CA VAL A 4 3.56 3.71 -5.47
C VAL A 4 2.58 2.61 -5.86
N ASP A 5 2.75 2.06 -7.06
CA ASP A 5 1.83 1.06 -7.65
C ASP A 5 2.48 -0.33 -7.69
N GLU A 6 1.91 -1.28 -6.95
CA GLU A 6 2.29 -2.71 -6.91
C GLU A 6 3.80 -2.95 -6.73
N ALA A 7 4.46 -2.10 -5.94
CA ALA A 7 5.92 -2.16 -5.77
C ALA A 7 6.39 -3.27 -4.82
N PHE A 8 5.47 -3.92 -4.11
CA PHE A 8 5.75 -4.92 -3.08
C PHE A 8 5.73 -6.36 -3.61
N ASP A 9 5.10 -6.62 -4.76
CA ASP A 9 4.81 -7.95 -5.34
C ASP A 9 5.97 -8.93 -5.43
N LYS A 10 7.19 -8.41 -5.60
CA LYS A 10 8.40 -9.22 -5.83
C LYS A 10 9.41 -9.11 -4.69
N LEU A 11 9.03 -8.43 -3.62
CA LEU A 11 9.89 -8.26 -2.46
C LEU A 11 9.66 -9.44 -1.51
N ASP A 12 10.75 -9.92 -0.94
CA ASP A 12 10.65 -10.74 0.26
C ASP A 12 10.31 -9.86 1.47
N GLN A 13 10.06 -10.48 2.61
CA GLN A 13 9.73 -9.78 3.86
C GLN A 13 10.75 -8.67 4.20
N SER A 14 12.05 -8.93 4.01
CA SER A 14 13.10 -7.95 4.30
C SER A 14 13.08 -6.76 3.33
N GLY A 15 12.72 -7.03 2.07
CA GLY A 15 12.50 -6.01 1.05
C GLY A 15 11.30 -5.13 1.35
N ILE A 16 10.19 -5.73 1.78
CA ILE A 16 8.97 -5.03 2.20
C ILE A 16 9.28 -4.08 3.36
N GLU A 17 9.89 -4.59 4.44
CA GLU A 17 10.26 -3.79 5.62
C GLU A 17 11.15 -2.60 5.25
N ARG A 18 12.14 -2.82 4.38
CA ARG A 18 13.05 -1.76 3.94
C ARG A 18 12.36 -0.73 3.06
N MET A 19 11.43 -1.15 2.22
CA MET A 19 10.66 -0.25 1.37
C MET A 19 9.72 0.63 2.21
N ILE A 20 9.00 0.06 3.18
CA ILE A 20 8.19 0.81 4.14
C ILE A 20 9.05 1.86 4.84
N HIS A 21 10.22 1.48 5.34
CA HIS A 21 11.14 2.41 5.99
C HIS A 21 11.56 3.57 5.08
N LEU A 22 11.81 3.32 3.79
CA LEU A 22 12.14 4.37 2.82
C LEU A 22 10.95 5.32 2.56
N LEU A 23 9.73 4.78 2.50
CA LEU A 23 8.52 5.58 2.29
C LEU A 23 8.25 6.49 3.50
N ILE A 24 8.39 5.97 4.71
CA ILE A 24 8.24 6.75 5.95
C ILE A 24 9.29 7.88 6.02
N GLN A 25 10.53 7.62 5.57
CA GLN A 25 11.58 8.64 5.54
C GLN A 25 11.33 9.77 4.54
N GLN A 26 10.45 9.58 3.55
CA GLN A 26 10.03 10.62 2.60
C GLN A 26 8.91 11.53 3.16
N SER A 27 8.77 11.60 4.50
CA SER A 27 7.66 12.18 5.29
C SER A 27 7.19 13.61 4.97
N ASN A 28 7.81 14.32 4.02
CA ASN A 28 7.35 15.62 3.56
C ASN A 28 6.29 15.53 2.44
N ASP A 29 6.07 14.34 1.88
CA ASP A 29 5.08 14.09 0.82
C ASP A 29 3.98 13.13 1.30
N ASP A 30 2.73 13.42 0.94
CA ASP A 30 1.64 12.44 1.03
C ASP A 30 1.98 11.22 0.17
N VAL A 31 1.92 10.02 0.73
CA VAL A 31 2.21 8.76 0.01
C VAL A 31 0.93 7.96 -0.17
N LEU A 32 0.62 7.61 -1.42
CA LEU A 32 -0.45 6.66 -1.76
C LEU A 32 0.19 5.36 -2.24
N VAL A 33 -0.04 4.28 -1.50
CA VAL A 33 0.41 2.93 -1.86
C VAL A 33 -0.76 2.11 -2.37
N ILE A 34 -0.58 1.49 -3.54
CA ILE A 34 -1.53 0.56 -4.15
C ILE A 34 -0.89 -0.82 -4.09
N SER A 35 -1.57 -1.75 -3.43
CA SER A 35 -1.12 -3.14 -3.34
C SER A 35 -2.30 -4.09 -3.15
N HIS A 36 -2.13 -5.31 -3.64
CA HIS A 36 -3.01 -6.43 -3.37
C HIS A 36 -2.58 -7.28 -2.15
N ASP A 37 -1.46 -6.96 -1.48
CA ASP A 37 -0.96 -7.68 -0.31
C ASP A 37 -1.60 -7.16 1.00
N PRO A 38 -2.48 -7.94 1.66
CA PRO A 38 -3.15 -7.51 2.89
C PRO A 38 -2.20 -7.40 4.09
N SER A 39 -1.00 -8.01 4.04
CA SER A 39 -0.02 -7.92 5.14
C SER A 39 0.53 -6.50 5.32
N LEU A 40 0.38 -5.64 4.31
CA LEU A 40 0.80 -4.25 4.36
C LEU A 40 -0.16 -3.35 5.15
N MET A 41 -1.38 -3.80 5.44
CA MET A 41 -2.40 -2.97 6.10
C MET A 41 -1.92 -2.44 7.46
N ASP A 42 -1.16 -3.25 8.21
CA ASP A 42 -0.62 -2.85 9.53
C ASP A 42 0.51 -1.81 9.45
N ALA A 43 1.06 -1.56 8.25
CA ALA A 43 2.18 -0.64 8.04
C ALA A 43 1.74 0.79 7.70
N PHE A 44 0.46 1.03 7.41
CA PHE A 44 -0.07 2.33 6.98
C PHE A 44 -1.17 2.81 7.91
N GLU A 45 -1.26 4.14 8.11
CA GLU A 45 -2.22 4.75 9.03
C GLU A 45 -3.65 4.73 8.47
N ASP A 46 -3.80 5.07 7.19
CA ASP A 46 -5.07 5.11 6.48
C ASP A 46 -5.10 4.02 5.40
N VAL A 47 -6.04 3.09 5.52
CA VAL A 47 -6.19 1.97 4.58
C VAL A 47 -7.56 2.04 3.93
N ILE A 48 -7.58 2.09 2.60
CA ILE A 48 -8.81 2.01 1.80
C ILE A 48 -8.84 0.65 1.11
N MET A 49 -9.75 -0.22 1.54
CA MET A 49 -9.95 -1.51 0.87
C MET A 49 -10.84 -1.33 -0.35
N VAL A 50 -10.43 -1.88 -1.50
CA VAL A 50 -11.22 -1.87 -2.73
C VAL A 50 -11.51 -3.30 -3.18
N GLU A 51 -12.79 -3.64 -3.24
CA GLU A 51 -13.27 -4.95 -3.70
C GLU A 51 -14.01 -4.84 -5.03
N LYS A 52 -14.03 -5.95 -5.77
CA LYS A 52 -14.83 -6.07 -7.00
C LYS A 52 -16.13 -6.82 -6.71
N GLU A 53 -17.26 -6.13 -6.81
CA GLU A 53 -18.60 -6.68 -6.62
C GLU A 53 -19.44 -6.44 -7.88
N ASN A 54 -20.04 -7.49 -8.46
CA ASN A 54 -20.90 -7.37 -9.65
C ASN A 54 -20.28 -6.59 -10.82
N ALA A 55 -19.00 -6.83 -11.10
CA ALA A 55 -18.19 -6.14 -12.11
C ALA A 55 -17.96 -4.63 -11.86
N LEU A 56 -18.26 -4.14 -10.66
CA LEU A 56 -18.00 -2.78 -10.20
C LEU A 56 -16.96 -2.79 -9.07
N SER A 57 -16.21 -1.70 -8.94
CA SER A 57 -15.33 -1.48 -7.79
C SER A 57 -16.10 -0.83 -6.66
N ARG A 58 -15.87 -1.30 -5.43
CA ARG A 58 -16.51 -0.81 -4.21
C ARG A 58 -15.45 -0.58 -3.14
N ILE A 59 -15.55 0.54 -2.43
CA ILE A 59 -14.77 0.79 -1.22
C ILE A 59 -15.44 0.06 -0.05
N VAL A 60 -14.65 -0.64 0.74
CA VAL A 60 -15.09 -1.40 1.92
C VAL A 60 -14.45 -0.79 3.16
N ASP A 61 -15.28 -0.50 4.18
CA ASP A 61 -14.88 -0.01 5.50
C ASP A 61 -14.37 -1.16 6.40
#